data_AF-A0A1Z9CKQ0-F1
#
_entry.id   AF-A0A1Z9CKQ0-F1
#
_cell.length_a   1.000
_cell.length_b   1.000
_cell.length_c   1.000
_cell.angle_alpha   90.00
_cell.angle_beta   90.00
_cell.angle_gamma   90.00
#
_symmetry.space_group_name_H-M   'P 1'
#
loop_
_entity.id
_entity.type
_entity.pdbx_description
1 polymer ?
#
loop_
_entity_poly.entity_id
_entity_poly.type
_entity_poly.pdbx_seq_one_letter_code
_entity_poly.pdbx_strand_id
1 'polypeptide(L)' 'MNKKGRLSTKKKLKNGYYMSISNSISSKPVRIMRDTFEEMKLVEDKFRNRDFKYLGLVKDNIWLDGEKKGKTTN' A
#
# COMPACT_ATOMS: atom_id res chain seq x y z
N MET A 1 -18.56 15.56 31.51
CA MET A 1 -17.14 15.87 31.20
C MET A 1 -16.85 15.47 29.77
N ASN A 2 -16.83 16.42 28.83
CA ASN A 2 -16.48 16.13 27.44
C ASN A 2 -14.96 15.90 27.37
N LYS A 3 -14.53 14.64 27.23
CA LYS A 3 -13.13 14.31 26.96
C LYS A 3 -12.76 14.91 25.59
N LYS A 4 -12.20 16.12 25.58
CA LYS A 4 -11.51 16.73 24.44
C LYS A 4 -10.20 15.94 24.20
N GLY A 5 -10.34 14.69 23.76
CA GLY A 5 -9.22 13.88 23.29
C GLY A 5 -8.78 14.36 21.91
N ARG A 6 -7.53 14.05 21.54
CA ARG A 6 -7.00 14.31 20.20
C ARG A 6 -7.91 13.66 19.16
N LEU A 7 -8.41 14.46 18.21
CA LEU A 7 -9.16 13.94 17.06
C LEU A 7 -8.34 12.83 16.39
N SER A 8 -8.92 11.63 16.26
CA SER A 8 -8.30 10.51 15.56
C SER A 8 -8.30 10.82 14.06
N THR A 9 -7.21 11.41 13.56
CA THR A 9 -6.96 11.50 12.13
C THR A 9 -6.47 10.13 11.67
N LYS A 10 -7.39 9.25 11.29
CA LYS A 10 -7.02 8.03 10.56
C LYS A 10 -6.23 8.45 9.31
N LYS A 11 -4.96 8.06 9.24
CA LYS A 11 -4.07 8.40 8.13
C LYS A 11 -4.51 7.60 6.90
N LYS A 12 -5.09 8.31 5.95
CA LYS A 12 -5.47 7.79 4.64
C LYS A 12 -4.23 7.45 3.81
N LEU A 13 -4.37 6.50 2.89
CA LEU A 13 -3.32 6.21 1.92
C LEU A 13 -3.29 7.32 0.86
N LYS A 14 -2.09 7.61 0.38
CA LYS A 14 -1.90 8.52 -0.76
C LYS A 14 -2.34 7.82 -2.03
N ASN A 15 -2.65 8.59 -3.06
CA ASN A 15 -2.96 8.04 -4.37
C ASN A 15 -1.68 7.47 -5.00
N GLY A 16 -1.72 6.25 -5.51
CA GLY A 16 -0.57 5.59 -6.12
C GLY A 16 -0.64 4.07 -6.06
N TYR A 17 0.38 3.44 -6.63
CA TYR A 17 0.53 2.00 -6.74
C TYR A 17 1.18 1.45 -5.48
N TYR A 18 0.52 0.50 -4.82
CA TYR A 18 1.03 -0.11 -3.60
C TYR A 18 1.45 -1.55 -3.84
N MET A 19 2.60 -1.91 -3.26
CA MET A 19 3.13 -3.27 -3.28
C MET A 19 3.60 -3.67 -1.89
N SER A 20 3.68 -4.97 -1.66
CA SER A 20 4.14 -5.60 -0.44
C SER A 20 5.31 -6.50 -0.78
N ILE A 21 6.40 -6.38 -0.03
CA ILE A 21 7.60 -7.19 -0.22
C ILE A 21 7.92 -7.88 1.10
N SER A 22 7.90 -9.21 1.11
CA SER A 22 8.44 -10.00 2.22
C SER A 22 9.85 -10.48 1.93
N ASN A 23 10.57 -10.77 2.99
CA ASN A 23 11.83 -11.50 2.95
C ASN A 23 11.78 -12.60 4.02
N SER A 24 12.64 -13.61 3.88
CA SER A 24 12.73 -14.72 4.85
C SER A 24 13.18 -14.28 6.24
N ILE A 25 13.72 -13.07 6.38
CA ILE A 25 14.31 -12.55 7.62
C ILE A 25 13.25 -11.85 8.50
N SER A 26 12.27 -11.17 7.90
CA SER A 26 11.23 -10.44 8.62
C SER A 26 9.89 -11.15 8.51
N SER A 27 9.26 -11.38 9.65
CA SER A 27 7.88 -11.89 9.71
C SER A 27 6.85 -10.89 9.17
N LYS A 28 7.19 -9.61 9.03
CA LYS A 28 6.30 -8.56 8.55
C LYS A 28 6.75 -8.06 7.18
N PRO A 29 5.87 -8.08 6.15
CA PRO A 29 6.19 -7.53 4.85
C PRO A 29 6.25 -6.00 4.88
N VAL A 30 7.11 -5.43 4.06
CA VAL A 30 7.25 -3.98 3.87
C VAL A 30 6.31 -3.53 2.76
N ARG A 31 5.49 -2.50 3.03
CA ARG A 31 4.63 -1.88 2.02
C ARG A 31 5.35 -0.70 1.36
N ILE A 32 5.43 -0.73 0.05
CA ILE A 32 6.01 0.32 -0.79
C ILE A 32 4.89 0.98 -1.58
N MET A 33 5.03 2.29 -1.84
CA MET A 33 4.13 3.07 -2.69
C MET A 33 4.94 3.78 -3.77
N ARG A 34 4.41 3.78 -5.00
CA ARG A 34 4.95 4.51 -6.16
C ARG A 34 3.86 5.34 -6.82
N ASP A 35 4.25 6.47 -7.38
CA ASP A 35 3.32 7.41 -7.98
C ASP A 35 2.92 6.94 -9.38
N THR A 36 3.87 6.33 -10.10
CA THR A 36 3.67 5.91 -11.50
C THR A 36 3.71 4.40 -11.69
N PHE A 37 3.09 3.94 -12.78
CA PHE A 37 3.09 2.53 -13.17
C PHE A 37 4.50 2.03 -13.53
N GLU A 38 5.29 2.87 -14.20
CA GLU A 38 6.67 2.53 -14.60
C GLU A 38 7.56 2.28 -13.37
N GLU A 39 7.48 3.15 -12.37
CA GLU A 39 8.20 2.92 -11.11
C GLU A 39 7.75 1.65 -10.39
N MET A 40 6.45 1.33 -10.43
CA MET A 40 5.93 0.07 -9.89
C MET A 40 6.54 -1.13 -10.62
N LYS A 41 6.62 -1.08 -11.96
CA LYS A 41 7.24 -2.13 -12.79
C LYS A 41 8.73 -2.28 -12.53
N LEU A 42 9.47 -1.19 -12.34
CA LEU A 42 10.89 -1.25 -11.95
C LEU A 42 11.08 -1.95 -10.60
N VAL A 43 10.17 -1.75 -9.65
CA VAL A 43 10.23 -2.44 -8.36
C VAL A 43 9.81 -3.90 -8.51
N GLU A 44 8.79 -4.21 -9.31
CA GLU A 44 8.41 -5.60 -9.62
C GLU A 44 9.60 -6.38 -10.20
N ASP A 45 10.31 -5.80 -11.18
CA ASP A 45 11.49 -6.42 -11.78
C ASP A 45 12.64 -6.57 -10.78
N LYS A 46 12.95 -5.51 -10.03
CA LYS A 46 14.00 -5.52 -9.00
C LYS A 46 13.77 -6.57 -7.91
N PHE A 47 12.52 -6.85 -7.58
CA PHE A 47 12.15 -7.78 -6.51
C PHE A 47 11.51 -9.07 -7.03
N ARG A 48 11.67 -9.38 -8.32
CA ARG A 48 11.16 -10.61 -8.96
C ARG A 48 11.60 -11.90 -8.25
N ASN A 49 12.81 -11.89 -7.66
CA ASN A 49 13.38 -13.02 -6.93
C ASN A 49 13.00 -13.05 -5.43
N ARG A 50 12.12 -12.16 -4.99
CA ARG A 50 11.56 -12.13 -3.64
C ARG A 50 10.05 -12.32 -3.70
N ASP A 51 9.45 -12.45 -2.53
CA ASP A 51 7.99 -12.47 -2.38
C ASP A 51 7.42 -11.06 -2.58
N PHE A 52 7.35 -10.65 -3.84
CA PHE A 52 6.70 -9.44 -4.29
C PHE A 52 5.21 -9.68 -4.48
N LYS A 53 4.38 -8.78 -3.93
CA LYS A 53 2.92 -8.82 -4.08
C LYS A 53 2.38 -7.44 -4.43
N TYR A 54 1.73 -7.32 -5.58
CA TYR A 54 0.99 -6.12 -5.94
C TYR A 54 -0.32 -6.02 -5.14
N LEU A 55 -0.51 -4.93 -4.39
CA LEU A 55 -1.70 -4.73 -3.56
C LEU A 55 -2.82 -4.02 -4.33
N GLY A 56 -2.45 -3.09 -5.20
CA GLY A 56 -3.36 -2.31 -6.03
C GLY A 56 -3.01 -0.83 -6.13
N LEU A 57 -3.72 -0.15 -7.01
CA LEU A 57 -3.75 1.29 -7.21
C LEU A 57 -4.77 1.88 -6.26
N VAL A 58 -4.32 2.83 -5.45
CA VAL A 58 -5.21 3.64 -4.61
C VAL A 58 -5.49 4.95 -5.33
N LYS A 59 -6.77 5.31 -5.41
CA LYS A 59 -7.22 6.65 -5.80
C LYS A 59 -8.38 7.05 -4.91
N ASP A 60 -8.32 8.26 -4.37
CA ASP A 60 -9.38 8.83 -3.53
C ASP A 60 -9.75 7.95 -2.33
N ASN A 61 -8.75 7.25 -1.76
CA ASN A 61 -8.87 6.31 -0.63
C ASN A 61 -9.60 5.00 -0.94
N ILE A 62 -9.71 4.66 -2.23
CA ILE A 62 -10.30 3.41 -2.71
C ILE A 62 -9.26 2.65 -3.51
N TRP A 63 -9.21 1.35 -3.30
CA TRP A 63 -8.43 0.44 -4.14
C TRP A 63 -9.17 0.22 -5.46
N LEU A 64 -8.63 0.72 -6.56
CA LEU A 64 -9.24 0.60 -7.89
C LEU A 64 -8.96 -0.75 -8.56
N ASP A 65 -7.84 -1.37 -8.23
CA ASP A 65 -7.42 -2.65 -8.77
C ASP A 65 -6.66 -3.50 -7.72
N GLY A 66 -6.05 -4.59 -8.19
CA GLY A 66 -5.23 -5.48 -7.38
C GLY A 66 -6.05 -6.34 -6.42
N GLU A 67 -5.35 -6.97 -5.47
CA GLU A 67 -5.95 -7.86 -4.48
C GLU A 67 -6.99 -7.14 -3.59
N LYS A 68 -6.81 -5.83 -3.39
CA LYS A 68 -7.68 -5.04 -2.51
C LYS A 68 -8.80 -4.31 -3.22
N LYS A 69 -8.99 -4.54 -4.53
CA LYS A 69 -9.99 -3.87 -5.35
C LYS A 69 -11.36 -3.75 -4.67
N GLY A 70 -11.93 -2.55 -4.73
CA GLY A 70 -13.25 -2.23 -4.18
C GLY A 70 -13.28 -1.93 -2.67
N LYS A 71 -12.16 -2.12 -1.97
CA LYS A 71 -12.07 -1.80 -0.53
C LYS A 71 -11.68 -0.34 -0.33
N THR A 72 -12.11 0.23 0.80
CA THR A 72 -11.59 1.51 1.29
C THR A 72 -10.26 1.29 2.03
N THR A 73 -9.42 2.31 2.08
CA THR A 73 -8.07 2.20 2.66
C THR A 73 -8.02 2.45 4.19
N ASN A 74 -9.17 2.45 4.88
CA ASN A 74 -9.37 3.04 6.22
C ASN A 74 -9.86 2.06 7.30
#